data_AF-A0A6B2NJS2-F1
#
_entry.id   AF-A0A6B2NJS2-F1
#
_cell.length_a   1.000
_cell.length_b   1.000
_cell.length_c   1.000
_cell.angle_alpha   90.00
_cell.angle_beta   90.00
_cell.angle_gamma   90.00
#
_symmetry.space_group_name_H-M   'P 1'
#
loop_
_entity.id
_entity.type
_entity.pdbx_description
1 polymer ?
#
loop_
_entity_poly.entity_id
_entity_poly.type
_entity_poly.pdbx_seq_one_letter_code
_entity_poly.pdbx_strand_id
1 'polypeptide(L)' 'MQAQTAPVDTYLDDATYARLRAELVRLISEQPYDSDTAVVTALGELGGVWPLSVREDAEREEKIADAA' A
#
# COMPACT_ATOMS: atom_id res chain seq x y z
N MET A 1 6.65 17.36 -22.26
CA MET A 1 6.84 16.83 -20.89
C MET A 1 5.63 15.96 -20.60
N GLN A 2 5.78 14.64 -20.49
CA GLN A 2 4.65 13.79 -20.09
C GLN A 2 4.46 13.95 -18.59
N ALA A 3 3.30 14.43 -18.18
CA ALA A 3 2.91 14.41 -16.78
C ALA A 3 2.84 12.95 -16.36
N GLN A 4 3.78 12.50 -15.54
CA GLN A 4 3.60 11.29 -14.74
C GLN A 4 2.40 11.57 -13.84
N THR A 5 1.23 11.11 -14.26
CA THR A 5 0.06 11.08 -13.38
C THR A 5 0.46 10.17 -12.23
N ALA A 6 0.59 10.74 -11.02
CA ALA A 6 0.76 9.93 -9.83
C ALA A 6 -0.35 8.86 -9.82
N PRO A 7 -0.04 7.59 -9.53
CA PRO A 7 -1.08 6.57 -9.44
C PRO A 7 -2.16 7.07 -8.48
N VAL A 8 -3.41 7.02 -8.92
CA VAL A 8 -4.55 7.32 -8.04
C VAL A 8 -4.59 6.21 -7.01
N ASP A 9 -4.49 6.59 -5.73
CA ASP A 9 -4.50 5.61 -4.65
C ASP A 9 -5.77 4.75 -4.72
N THR A 10 -5.55 3.44 -4.76
CA THR A 10 -6.57 2.41 -4.78
C THR A 10 -6.56 1.69 -3.44
N TYR A 11 -7.68 1.77 -2.73
CA TYR A 11 -7.80 1.17 -1.42
C TYR A 11 -8.57 -0.16 -1.51
N LEU A 12 -7.97 -1.21 -0.96
CA LEU A 12 -8.57 -2.54 -0.83
C LEU A 12 -9.01 -2.78 0.61
N ASP A 13 -10.03 -3.62 0.82
CA ASP A 13 -10.32 -4.09 2.17
C ASP A 13 -9.11 -4.83 2.76
N ASP A 14 -8.89 -4.68 4.06
CA ASP A 14 -7.68 -5.16 4.75
C ASP A 14 -7.49 -6.67 4.57
N ALA A 15 -8.60 -7.43 4.55
CA ALA A 15 -8.56 -8.87 4.36
C ALA A 15 -8.11 -9.26 2.95
N THR A 16 -8.62 -8.59 1.92
CA THR A 16 -8.20 -8.77 0.52
C THR A 16 -6.76 -8.33 0.32
N TYR A 17 -6.37 -7.18 0.86
CA TYR A 17 -4.99 -6.70 0.80
C TYR A 17 -4.03 -7.71 1.45
N ALA A 18 -4.34 -8.20 2.65
CA ALA A 18 -3.52 -9.19 3.35
C ALA A 18 -3.39 -10.51 2.59
N ARG A 19 -4.47 -11.00 1.98
CA ARG A 19 -4.45 -12.21 1.14
C ARG A 19 -3.59 -12.01 -0.12
N LEU A 20 -3.75 -10.88 -0.79
CA LEU A 20 -2.97 -10.55 -1.98
C LEU A 20 -1.48 -10.44 -1.64
N ARG A 21 -1.13 -9.71 -0.58
CA ARG A 21 0.25 -9.59 -0.10
C ARG A 21 0.85 -10.96 0.21
N ALA A 22 0.14 -11.81 0.94
CA ALA A 22 0.62 -13.14 1.30
C ALA A 22 0.91 -14.02 0.06
N GLU A 23 0.03 -14.02 -0.94
CA GLU A 23 0.26 -14.77 -2.18
C GLU A 23 1.42 -14.21 -3.00
N LEU A 24 1.54 -12.87 -3.10
CA LEU A 24 2.66 -12.24 -3.80
C LEU A 24 3.99 -12.54 -3.13
N VAL A 25 4.06 -12.45 -1.80
CA VAL A 25 5.25 -12.82 -1.02
C VAL A 25 5.60 -14.28 -1.27
N ARG A 26 4.62 -15.18 -1.26
CA ARG A 26 4.83 -16.61 -1.57
C ARG A 26 5.35 -16.83 -2.99
N LEU A 27 4.92 -16.04 -3.98
CA LEU A 27 5.39 -16.15 -5.35
C LEU A 27 6.85 -15.69 -5.54
N ILE A 28 7.33 -14.80 -4.69
CA ILE A 28 8.70 -14.25 -4.78
C ILE A 28 9.60 -14.65 -3.61
N SER A 29 9.17 -15.62 -2.79
CA SER A 29 9.86 -15.99 -1.53
C SER A 29 11.25 -16.60 -1.72
N GLU A 30 11.61 -16.97 -2.94
CA GLU A 30 12.94 -17.50 -3.29
C GLU A 30 13.98 -16.39 -3.52
N GLN A 31 13.58 -15.12 -3.43
CA GLN A 31 14.48 -13.99 -3.61
C GLN A 31 15.42 -13.82 -2.40
N PRO A 32 16.67 -13.36 -2.62
CA PRO A 32 17.65 -13.19 -1.55
C PRO A 32 17.41 -11.98 -0.64
N TYR A 33 16.35 -11.21 -0.89
CA TYR A 33 15.97 -10.00 -0.16
C TYR A 33 14.60 -10.16 0.48
N ASP A 34 14.27 -9.27 1.41
CA ASP A 34 12.98 -9.29 2.11
C ASP A 34 11.81 -9.12 1.12
N SER A 35 11.18 -10.24 0.79
CA SER A 35 10.04 -10.33 -0.11
C SER A 35 8.86 -9.49 0.37
N ASP A 36 8.73 -9.32 1.68
CA ASP A 36 7.62 -8.59 2.27
C ASP A 36 7.72 -7.10 1.98
N THR A 37 8.87 -6.51 2.31
CA THR A 37 9.18 -5.11 1.99
C THR A 37 9.07 -4.87 0.48
N ALA A 38 9.58 -5.79 -0.35
CA ALA A 38 9.49 -5.65 -1.81
C ALA A 38 8.04 -5.62 -2.32
N VAL A 39 7.15 -6.46 -1.77
CA VAL A 39 5.73 -6.46 -2.13
C VAL A 39 5.03 -5.19 -1.65
N VAL A 40 5.31 -4.72 -0.44
CA VAL A 40 4.73 -3.48 0.09
C VAL A 40 5.16 -2.27 -0.74
N THR A 41 6.44 -2.16 -1.10
CA THR A 41 6.94 -1.11 -2.01
C THR A 41 6.25 -1.20 -3.38
N ALA A 42 6.14 -2.41 -3.94
CA ALA A 42 5.52 -2.59 -5.25
C ALA A 42 4.03 -2.23 -5.27
N LEU A 43 3.28 -2.66 -4.25
CA LEU A 43 1.86 -2.35 -4.14
C LEU A 43 1.64 -0.89 -3.79
N GLY A 44 2.24 -0.41 -2.71
CA GLY A 44 1.98 0.92 -2.15
C GLY A 44 2.72 2.03 -2.90
N GLU A 45 4.03 2.08 -2.77
CA GLU A 45 4.85 3.21 -3.26
C GLU A 45 4.84 3.32 -4.79
N LEU A 46 4.87 2.19 -5.49
CA LEU A 46 4.89 2.16 -6.96
C LEU A 46 3.49 2.01 -7.56
N GLY A 47 2.62 1.21 -6.94
CA GLY A 47 1.31 0.84 -7.47
C GLY A 47 0.15 1.69 -6.95
N GLY A 48 0.35 2.47 -5.88
CA GLY A 48 -0.73 3.22 -5.21
C GLY A 48 -1.79 2.31 -4.57
N VAL A 49 -1.49 1.05 -4.28
CA VAL A 49 -2.43 0.08 -3.70
C VAL A 49 -2.18 -0.07 -2.21
N TRP A 50 -3.16 0.34 -1.42
CA TRP A 50 -3.09 0.37 0.04
C TRP A 50 -4.28 -0.35 0.69
N PRO A 51 -4.15 -0.85 1.92
CA PRO A 51 -5.30 -1.31 2.69
C PRO A 51 -6.16 -0.12 3.14
N LEU A 52 -7.46 -0.35 3.35
CA LEU A 52 -8.40 0.68 3.81
C LEU A 52 -7.97 1.30 5.15
N SER A 53 -7.36 0.53 6.05
CA SER A 53 -6.86 1.06 7.33
C SER A 53 -5.89 2.22 7.16
N VAL A 54 -5.06 2.23 6.10
CA VAL A 54 -4.12 3.31 5.83
C VAL A 54 -4.85 4.61 5.48
N ARG A 55 -5.98 4.53 4.77
CA ARG A 55 -6.82 5.70 4.52
C ARG A 55 -7.45 6.22 5.81
N GLU A 56 -7.99 5.32 6.62
CA GLU A 56 -8.66 5.68 7.88
C GLU A 56 -7.69 6.32 8.88
N ASP A 57 -6.46 5.83 8.94
CA ASP A 57 -5.40 6.40 9.77
C ASP A 57 -4.99 7.79 9.27
N ALA A 58 -4.81 7.97 7.94
CA ALA A 58 -4.50 9.27 7.35
C ALA A 58 -5.62 10.32 7.61
N GLU A 59 -6.88 9.93 7.43
CA GLU A 59 -8.03 10.80 7.72
C GLU A 59 -8.14 11.14 9.21
N ARG A 60 -7.70 10.23 10.09
CA ARG A 60 -7.69 10.47 11.54
C ARG A 60 -6.60 11.45 11.94
N GLU A 61 -5.41 11.33 11.36
CA GLU A 61 -4.30 12.26 11.60
C GLU A 61 -4.63 13.68 11.12
N GLU A 62 -5.27 13.82 9.95
CA GLU A 62 -5.72 15.12 9.44
C GLU A 62 -6.70 15.82 10.39
N LYS A 63 -7.67 15.07 10.94
CA LYS A 63 -8.65 15.62 11.90
C LYS A 63 -8.02 16.04 13.23
N ILE A 64 -6.94 15.37 13.65
CA ILE A 64 -6.21 15.75 14.87
C ILE A 64 -5.40 17.03 14.62
N ALA A 65 -4.80 17.17 13.44
CA ALA A 65 -4.02 18.34 13.07
C ALA A 65 -4.88 19.62 12.93
N ASP A 66 -6.12 19.51 12.43
CA ASP A 66 -7.04 20.66 12.29
C ASP A 66 -7.65 21.11 13.65
N ALA A 67 -7.63 20.24 14.66
CA ALA A 67 -8.21 20.52 15.99
C ALA A 67 -7.22 21.11 17.01
N ALA A 68 -5.94 21.31 16.63
CA ALA A 68 -4.85 21.78 17.50
C ALA A 68 -4.46 23.24 17.21
#